data_AF-E0WL19-F1
#
_entry.id   AF-E0WL19-F1
#
_cell.length_a   1.000
_cell.length_b   1.000
_cell.length_c   1.000
_cell.angle_alpha   90.00
_cell.angle_beta   90.00
_cell.angle_gamma   90.00
#
_symmetry.space_group_name_H-M   'P 1'
#
loop_
_entity.id
_entity.type
_entity.pdbx_description
1 polymer ?
#
loop_
_entity_poly.entity_id
_entity_poly.type
_entity_poly.pdbx_seq_one_letter_code
_entity_poly.pdbx_strand_id
1 'polypeptide(L)'
;LEQQIRIQASGGLSDADIQKMAKDAEAHADADKKRRELVDARNHADALIHTTERTIKENGDKIPASDKTAAEAAVAELKSVLDSDDLDGIKAKTDALAQVSMKLGEAMY
;
A
#
# COMPACT_ATOMS: atom_id res chain seq x y z
N LEU A 1 12.25 -16.25 -43.43
CA LEU A 1 13.31 -15.58 -42.63
C LEU A 1 12.82 -15.56 -41.19
N GLU A 2 13.24 -16.54 -40.39
CA GLU A 2 12.91 -16.63 -38.97
C GLU A 2 14.07 -16.00 -38.18
N GLN A 3 13.80 -14.89 -37.49
CA GLN A 3 14.77 -14.28 -36.59
C GLN A 3 14.64 -14.90 -35.21
N GLN A 4 15.54 -15.83 -34.87
CA GLN A 4 15.74 -16.30 -33.50
C GLN A 4 16.56 -15.25 -32.73
N ILE A 5 15.96 -14.59 -31.75
CA ILE A 5 16.72 -13.81 -30.76
C ILE A 5 17.38 -14.81 -29.81
N ARG A 6 18.67 -15.06 -30.01
CA ARG A 6 19.52 -15.88 -29.13
C ARG A 6 20.32 -14.93 -28.24
N ILE A 7 20.01 -14.88 -26.94
CA ILE A 7 20.80 -14.11 -25.98
C ILE A 7 22.12 -14.88 -25.77
N GLN A 8 23.15 -14.49 -26.51
CA GLN A 8 24.52 -14.93 -26.23
C GLN A 8 25.08 -14.05 -25.11
N ALA A 9 25.35 -14.65 -23.95
CA ALA A 9 26.00 -13.99 -22.83
C ALA A 9 27.50 -13.77 -23.15
N SER A 10 27.82 -12.80 -24.01
CA SER A 10 29.21 -12.42 -24.27
C SER A 10 29.63 -11.30 -23.33
N GLY A 11 30.25 -11.67 -22.21
CA GLY A 11 31.10 -10.80 -21.37
C GLY A 11 30.38 -9.81 -20.46
N GLY A 12 29.56 -10.28 -19.52
CA GLY A 12 28.64 -9.42 -18.77
C GLY A 12 29.25 -8.46 -17.75
N LEU A 13 30.13 -8.92 -16.85
CA LEU A 13 30.66 -8.14 -15.72
C LEU A 13 31.99 -8.77 -15.26
N SER A 14 33.00 -7.96 -14.96
CA SER A 14 34.23 -8.45 -14.32
C SER A 14 33.97 -8.80 -12.85
N ASP A 15 34.78 -9.65 -12.20
CA ASP A 15 34.66 -9.90 -10.74
C ASP A 15 34.61 -8.60 -9.90
N ALA A 16 35.34 -7.56 -10.33
CA ALA A 16 35.29 -6.23 -9.72
C ALA A 16 33.93 -5.53 -9.90
N ASP A 17 33.28 -5.68 -11.06
CA ASP A 17 31.95 -5.14 -11.33
C ASP A 17 30.89 -5.92 -10.54
N ILE A 18 31.04 -7.25 -10.40
CA ILE A 18 30.16 -8.09 -9.58
C ILE A 18 30.26 -7.70 -8.10
N GLN A 19 31.48 -7.53 -7.57
CA GLN A 19 31.71 -7.08 -6.19
C GLN A 19 31.14 -5.68 -5.94
N LYS A 20 31.32 -4.76 -6.90
CA LYS A 20 30.75 -3.42 -6.81
C LYS A 20 29.22 -3.46 -6.83
N MET A 21 28.63 -4.24 -7.74
CA MET A 21 27.17 -4.41 -7.81
C MET A 21 26.59 -5.07 -6.55
N ALA A 22 27.27 -6.05 -5.97
CA ALA A 22 26.85 -6.67 -4.71
C ALA A 22 26.83 -5.64 -3.56
N LYS A 23 27.89 -4.84 -3.45
CA LYS A 23 28.03 -3.82 -2.40
C LYS A 23 27.04 -2.67 -2.57
N ASP A 24 26.80 -2.23 -3.80
CA ASP A 24 25.75 -1.25 -4.14
C ASP A 24 24.35 -1.82 -3.84
N ALA A 25 24.08 -3.09 -4.18
CA ALA A 25 22.80 -3.75 -3.88
C ALA A 25 22.55 -3.88 -2.37
N GLU A 26 23.56 -4.23 -1.57
CA GLU A 26 23.46 -4.23 -0.11
C GLU A 26 23.23 -2.82 0.45
N ALA A 27 23.90 -1.80 -0.09
CA ALA A 27 23.73 -0.42 0.33
C ALA A 27 22.33 0.15 0.00
N HIS A 28 21.69 -0.34 -1.05
CA HIS A 28 20.35 0.09 -1.48
C HIS A 28 19.21 -0.81 -0.98
N ALA A 29 19.52 -2.00 -0.44
CA ALA A 29 18.54 -2.97 0.03
C ALA A 29 17.54 -2.38 1.04
N ASP A 30 18.01 -1.60 2.02
CA ASP A 30 17.15 -0.96 3.02
C ASP A 30 16.26 0.15 2.43
N ALA A 31 16.77 0.91 1.46
CA ALA A 31 16.01 1.97 0.79
C ALA A 31 14.92 1.37 -0.12
N ASP A 32 15.24 0.31 -0.85
CA ASP A 32 14.29 -0.40 -1.70
C ASP A 32 13.24 -1.13 -0.87
N LYS A 33 13.63 -1.71 0.27
CA LYS A 33 12.70 -2.31 1.23
C LYS A 33 11.71 -1.28 1.76
N LYS A 34 12.18 -0.11 2.20
CA LYS A 34 11.30 0.96 2.69
C LYS A 34 10.36 1.47 1.61
N ARG A 35 10.83 1.65 0.37
CA ARG A 35 9.96 2.02 -0.76
C ARG A 35 8.89 0.98 -1.01
N ARG A 36 9.27 -0.31 -1.00
CA ARG A 36 8.32 -1.40 -1.19
C ARG A 36 7.26 -1.43 -0.08
N GLU A 37 7.68 -1.33 1.18
CA GLU A 37 6.76 -1.27 2.32
C GLU A 37 5.79 -0.09 2.24
N LEU A 38 6.27 1.08 1.77
CA LEU A 38 5.42 2.25 1.56
C LEU A 38 4.38 2.03 0.47
N VAL A 39 4.78 1.45 -0.67
CA VAL A 39 3.85 1.13 -1.76
C VAL A 39 2.82 0.09 -1.30
N ASP A 40 3.26 -0.97 -0.62
CA ASP A 40 2.34 -1.98 -0.08
C ASP A 40 1.36 -1.38 0.94
N ALA A 41 1.83 -0.49 1.83
CA ALA A 41 0.98 0.21 2.79
C ALA A 41 -0.05 1.12 2.08
N ARG A 42 0.37 1.89 1.07
CA ARG A 42 -0.54 2.73 0.27
C ARG A 42 -1.61 1.90 -0.45
N ASN A 43 -1.21 0.80 -1.08
CA ASN A 43 -2.14 -0.09 -1.78
C ASN A 43 -3.16 -0.72 -0.82
N HIS A 44 -2.72 -1.13 0.37
CA HIS A 44 -3.62 -1.67 1.38
C HIS A 44 -4.61 -0.62 1.88
N ALA A 45 -4.11 0.58 2.16
CA ALA A 45 -4.91 1.72 2.60
C ALA A 45 -5.97 2.11 1.56
N ASP A 46 -5.62 2.20 0.28
CA ASP A 46 -6.53 2.51 -0.82
C ASP A 46 -7.64 1.45 -0.97
N ALA A 47 -7.27 0.17 -0.92
CA ALA A 47 -8.23 -0.93 -0.97
C ALA A 47 -9.23 -0.90 0.19
N LEU A 48 -8.75 -0.54 1.40
CA LEU A 48 -9.60 -0.41 2.58
C LEU A 48 -10.55 0.79 2.43
N ILE A 49 -10.03 1.96 2.06
CA ILE A 49 -10.82 3.17 1.76
C ILE A 49 -11.96 2.84 0.80
N HIS A 50 -11.63 2.24 -0.33
CA HIS A 50 -12.61 1.94 -1.37
C HIS A 50 -13.70 0.99 -0.86
N THR A 51 -13.30 -0.03 -0.08
CA THR A 51 -14.24 -0.98 0.52
C THR A 51 -15.16 -0.30 1.53
N THR A 52 -14.61 0.53 2.42
CA THR A 52 -15.40 1.26 3.43
C THR A 52 -16.37 2.25 2.77
N GLU A 53 -15.91 3.03 1.79
CA GLU A 53 -16.76 3.97 1.04
C GLU A 53 -17.90 3.24 0.31
N ARG A 54 -17.61 2.08 -0.29
CA ARG A 54 -18.63 1.23 -0.91
C ARG A 54 -19.65 0.75 0.12
N THR A 55 -19.18 0.24 1.26
CA THR A 55 -20.05 -0.24 2.34
C THR A 55 -20.99 0.86 2.85
N ILE A 56 -20.48 2.07 3.08
CA ILE A 56 -21.28 3.23 3.51
C ILE A 56 -22.30 3.62 2.42
N LYS A 57 -21.90 3.56 1.14
CA LYS A 57 -22.79 3.89 0.03
C LYS A 57 -23.93 2.87 -0.12
N GLU A 58 -23.64 1.59 0.05
CA GLU A 58 -24.59 0.49 -0.13
C GLU A 58 -25.51 0.28 1.10
N ASN A 59 -24.99 0.54 2.30
CA ASN A 59 -25.68 0.24 3.57
C ASN A 59 -25.89 1.46 4.45
N GLY A 60 -25.67 2.67 3.93
CA GLY A 60 -25.69 3.91 4.72
C GLY A 60 -26.98 4.17 5.47
N ASP A 61 -28.12 3.67 4.98
CA ASP A 61 -29.43 3.79 5.64
C ASP A 61 -29.61 2.79 6.81
N LYS A 62 -28.80 1.72 6.85
CA LYS A 62 -28.81 0.70 7.91
C LYS A 62 -27.76 0.96 8.98
N ILE A 63 -26.82 1.86 8.70
CA ILE A 63 -25.71 2.20 9.60
C ILE A 63 -26.12 3.41 10.46
N PRO A 64 -25.85 3.40 11.78
CA PRO A 64 -26.07 4.56 12.63
C PRO A 64 -25.30 5.79 12.12
N ALA A 65 -25.94 6.97 12.13
CA ALA A 65 -25.34 8.20 11.62
C ALA A 65 -23.98 8.53 12.27
N SER A 66 -23.83 8.23 13.57
CA SER A 66 -22.58 8.41 14.30
C SER A 66 -21.45 7.54 13.75
N ASP A 67 -21.73 6.28 13.42
CA ASP A 67 -20.74 5.33 12.89
C ASP A 67 -20.39 5.67 11.45
N LYS A 68 -21.38 6.08 10.65
CA LYS A 68 -21.17 6.59 9.30
C LYS A 68 -20.24 7.80 9.31
N THR A 69 -20.50 8.81 10.15
CA THR A 69 -19.64 10.00 10.26
C THR A 69 -18.23 9.65 10.74
N ALA A 70 -18.09 8.73 11.70
CA ALA A 70 -16.78 8.27 12.16
C ALA A 70 -15.97 7.60 11.02
N ALA A 71 -16.64 6.81 10.19
CA ALA A 71 -16.02 6.14 9.06
C ALA A 71 -15.62 7.11 7.94
N GLU A 72 -16.50 8.06 7.58
CA GLU A 72 -16.19 9.11 6.61
C GLU A 72 -15.00 9.97 7.06
N ALA A 73 -14.93 10.30 8.35
CA ALA A 73 -13.79 11.02 8.93
C ALA A 73 -12.50 10.19 8.85
N ALA A 74 -12.53 8.91 9.23
CA ALA A 74 -11.36 8.03 9.16
C ALA A 74 -10.86 7.83 7.72
N VAL A 75 -11.78 7.72 6.75
CA VAL A 75 -11.44 7.69 5.32
C VAL A 75 -10.75 8.98 4.88
N ALA A 76 -11.28 10.14 5.26
CA ALA A 76 -10.69 11.43 4.91
C ALA A 76 -9.29 11.61 5.51
N GLU A 77 -9.11 11.21 6.77
CA GLU A 77 -7.80 11.24 7.43
C GLU A 77 -6.79 10.31 6.74
N LEU A 78 -7.17 9.08 6.39
CA LEU A 78 -6.28 8.16 5.69
C LEU A 78 -5.92 8.66 4.28
N LYS A 79 -6.89 9.23 3.54
CA LYS A 79 -6.65 9.87 2.24
C LYS A 79 -5.64 11.03 2.37
N SER A 80 -5.72 11.82 3.44
CA SER A 80 -4.83 12.98 3.64
C SER A 80 -3.35 12.61 3.83
N VAL A 81 -3.07 11.39 4.31
CA VAL A 81 -1.70 10.89 4.52
C VAL A 81 -1.24 9.94 3.43
N LEU A 82 -2.13 9.47 2.55
CA LEU A 82 -1.83 8.46 1.52
C LEU A 82 -0.74 8.91 0.54
N ASP A 83 -0.77 10.19 0.16
CA ASP A 83 0.20 10.80 -0.76
C ASP A 83 1.54 11.19 -0.08
N SER A 84 1.63 11.03 1.24
CA SER A 84 2.85 11.32 2.00
C SER A 84 3.79 10.11 2.07
N ASP A 85 5.08 10.33 2.28
CA ASP A 85 6.06 9.25 2.52
C ASP A 85 6.11 8.80 4.00
N ASP A 86 5.07 9.11 4.78
CA ASP A 86 4.94 8.73 6.20
C ASP A 86 4.34 7.32 6.33
N LEU A 87 5.22 6.31 6.25
CA LEU A 87 4.83 4.90 6.39
C LEU A 87 4.09 4.61 7.71
N ASP A 88 4.57 5.18 8.83
CA ASP A 88 3.99 4.97 10.14
C ASP A 88 2.62 5.66 10.25
N GLY A 89 2.50 6.88 9.71
CA GLY A 89 1.23 7.60 9.62
C GLY A 89 0.18 6.85 8.79
N ILE A 90 0.57 6.34 7.61
CA ILE A 90 -0.31 5.54 6.76
C ILE A 90 -0.77 4.28 7.49
N LYS A 91 0.15 3.54 8.13
CA LYS A 91 -0.20 2.32 8.88
C LYS A 91 -1.16 2.63 10.03
N ALA A 92 -0.85 3.64 10.86
CA ALA A 92 -1.69 4.01 12.00
C ALA A 92 -3.11 4.44 11.57
N LYS A 93 -3.24 5.22 10.49
CA LYS A 93 -4.54 5.63 9.95
C LYS A 93 -5.28 4.47 9.28
N THR A 94 -4.55 3.53 8.67
CA THR A 94 -5.12 2.30 8.11
C THR A 94 -5.72 1.43 9.21
N ASP A 95 -5.00 1.23 10.31
CA ASP A 95 -5.49 0.50 11.49
C ASP A 95 -6.72 1.18 12.11
N ALA A 96 -6.71 2.52 12.20
CA ALA A 96 -7.86 3.28 12.69
C ALA A 96 -9.10 3.08 11.78
N LEU A 97 -8.92 3.16 10.46
CA LEU A 97 -10.01 2.89 9.51
C LEU A 97 -10.49 1.43 9.58
N ALA A 98 -9.58 0.47 9.79
CA ALA A 98 -9.92 -0.94 9.92
C ALA A 98 -10.81 -1.18 11.15
N GLN A 99 -10.46 -0.58 12.30
CA GLN A 99 -11.27 -0.65 13.51
C GLN A 99 -12.68 -0.07 13.32
N VAL A 100 -12.80 1.07 12.63
CA VAL A 100 -14.12 1.65 12.34
C VAL A 100 -14.89 0.76 11.36
N SER A 101 -14.21 0.23 10.34
CA SER A 101 -14.82 -0.66 9.34
C SER A 101 -15.35 -1.96 9.95
N MET A 102 -14.68 -2.50 10.97
CA MET A 102 -15.20 -3.64 11.74
C MET A 102 -16.50 -3.29 12.46
N LYS A 103 -16.58 -2.13 13.12
CA LYS A 103 -17.81 -1.67 13.79
C LYS A 103 -18.96 -1.45 12.80
N LEU A 104 -18.68 -0.94 11.61
CA LEU A 104 -19.68 -0.85 10.54
C LEU A 104 -20.21 -2.23 10.17
N GLY A 105 -19.32 -3.23 10.05
CA GLY A 105 -19.66 -4.63 9.83
C GLY A 105 -20.61 -5.19 10.88
N GLU A 106 -20.33 -4.92 12.15
CA GLU A 106 -21.16 -5.34 13.29
C GLU A 106 -22.53 -4.64 13.29
N ALA A 107 -22.60 -3.36 12.94
CA ALA A 107 -23.85 -2.59 12.89
C ALA A 107 -24.80 -3.02 11.74
N MET A 108 -24.29 -3.75 10.73
CA MET A 108 -25.07 -4.25 9.60
C MET A 108 -25.67 -5.65 9.84
N TYR A 109 -25.26 -6.35 10.91
CA TYR A 109 -25.77 -7.66 11.31
C TYR A 109 -26.92 -7.53 12.33
#